data_AF-A0A0Q6M636-F1
#
_entry.id   AF-A0A0Q6M636-F1
#
_cell.length_a   1.000
_cell.length_b   1.000
_cell.length_c   1.000
_cell.angle_alpha   90.00
_cell.angle_beta   90.00
_cell.angle_gamma   90.00
#
_symmetry.space_group_name_H-M   'P 1'
#
loop_
_entity.id
_entity.type
_entity.pdbx_description
1 polymer ?
#
loop_
_entity_poly.entity_id
_entity_poly.type
_entity_poly.pdbx_seq_one_letter_code
_entity_poly.pdbx_strand_id
1 'polypeptide(L)'
;MRPAAIAIAAAGFGIATLLVTLGGQRLAAIEAPSVDVIDEADIEDVAPSETENTAAIEAETEPQALPTDTNAAARPVAPEDVVPPPVEQGGLVREAPRAPLSELSLALPPKPKMPGDWDGTTLFRPVASAAGLIEAKGFSVAISGVSAVDTSETCSFEGKEWNCGVRARTAFRSFLRSRAVVCDVPPDAERGVIVARCRVGKQDVGEWLVANGWARADADGPYAEAGQKAETEKKGIFGAAPERIEMTLSPSGTSLPEVEAPPAEPAVEVPAQ
;
A
#
# COMPACT_ATOMS: atom_id res chain seq x y z
N MET A 1 -1.44 57.00 -21.39
CA MET A 1 -1.36 55.54 -21.64
C MET A 1 -0.50 55.33 -22.88
N ARG A 2 0.61 54.60 -22.76
CA ARG A 2 1.72 54.61 -23.72
C ARG A 2 1.47 53.58 -24.85
N PRO A 3 1.49 53.99 -26.14
CA PRO A 3 1.14 53.13 -27.28
C PRO A 3 2.10 51.95 -27.52
N ALA A 4 3.27 51.95 -26.87
CA ALA A 4 4.27 50.90 -26.98
C ALA A 4 3.87 49.56 -26.32
N ALA A 5 2.96 49.56 -25.34
CA ALA A 5 2.58 48.34 -24.61
C ALA A 5 1.68 47.40 -25.44
N ILE A 6 0.94 47.92 -26.42
CA ILE A 6 -0.03 47.14 -27.21
C ILE A 6 0.69 46.32 -28.29
N ALA A 7 1.80 46.81 -28.83
CA ALA A 7 2.55 46.11 -29.88
C ALA A 7 3.27 44.85 -29.36
N ILE A 8 3.67 44.82 -28.08
CA ILE A 8 4.39 43.68 -27.49
C ILE A 8 3.43 42.52 -27.20
N ALA A 9 2.19 42.80 -26.81
CA ALA A 9 1.18 41.77 -26.55
C ALA A 9 0.74 41.01 -27.81
N ALA A 10 0.65 41.70 -28.95
CA ALA A 10 0.26 41.09 -30.24
C ALA A 10 1.34 40.14 -30.79
N ALA A 11 2.63 40.47 -30.61
CA ALA A 11 3.73 39.61 -31.04
C ALA A 11 3.82 38.32 -30.21
N GLY A 12 3.56 38.39 -28.90
CA GLY A 12 3.57 37.21 -28.01
C GLY A 12 2.48 36.19 -28.36
N PHE A 13 1.27 36.67 -28.70
CA PHE A 13 0.17 35.79 -29.07
C PHE A 13 0.40 35.10 -30.42
N GLY A 14 1.02 35.78 -31.38
CA GLY A 14 1.37 35.22 -32.69
C GLY A 14 2.42 34.10 -32.62
N ILE A 15 3.39 34.22 -31.71
CA ILE A 15 4.42 33.18 -31.51
C ILE A 15 3.82 31.95 -30.80
N ALA A 16 2.93 32.15 -29.83
CA ALA A 16 2.25 31.05 -29.14
C ALA A 16 1.32 30.26 -30.08
N THR A 17 0.57 30.93 -30.95
CA THR A 17 -0.30 30.25 -31.92
C THR A 17 0.49 29.51 -33.00
N LEU A 18 1.63 30.06 -33.45
CA LEU A 18 2.53 29.39 -34.39
C LEU A 18 3.17 28.11 -33.80
N LEU A 19 3.54 28.11 -32.51
CA LEU A 19 4.09 26.93 -31.85
C LEU A 19 3.04 25.83 -31.64
N VAL A 20 1.78 26.19 -31.38
CA VAL A 20 0.67 25.22 -31.26
C VAL A 20 0.33 24.58 -32.60
N THR A 21 0.34 25.34 -33.70
CA THR A 21 0.03 24.78 -35.04
C THR A 21 1.16 23.92 -35.59
N LEU A 22 2.43 24.26 -35.35
CA LEU A 22 3.56 23.37 -35.70
C LEU A 22 3.64 22.11 -34.82
N GLY A 23 3.21 22.17 -33.55
CA GLY A 23 3.15 21.00 -32.66
C GLY A 23 2.03 20.01 -33.04
N GLY A 24 0.88 20.52 -33.53
CA GLY A 24 -0.27 19.69 -33.89
C GLY A 24 -0.04 18.77 -35.09
N GLN A 25 0.80 19.17 -36.06
CA GLN A 25 1.09 18.35 -37.24
C GLN A 25 2.04 17.16 -36.97
N ARG A 26 2.65 17.07 -35.78
CA ARG A 26 3.49 15.92 -35.39
C ARG A 26 2.70 14.77 -34.76
N LEU A 27 1.42 14.97 -34.43
CA LEU A 27 0.54 13.95 -33.85
C LEU A 27 -0.33 13.21 -34.88
N ALA A 28 -0.37 13.67 -36.13
CA ALA A 28 -1.16 13.04 -37.21
C ALA A 28 -0.42 11.90 -37.94
N ALA A 29 0.79 11.54 -37.49
CA ALA A 29 1.65 10.51 -38.10
C ALA A 29 1.92 9.31 -37.16
N ILE A 30 1.03 9.06 -36.19
CA ILE A 30 1.02 7.77 -35.48
C ILE A 30 0.06 6.87 -36.25
N GLU A 31 0.65 6.13 -37.19
CA GLU A 31 0.06 4.94 -37.81
C GLU A 31 -0.47 4.04 -36.69
N ALA A 32 -1.75 3.68 -36.75
CA ALA A 32 -2.33 2.74 -35.80
C ALA A 32 -1.52 1.42 -35.87
N PRO A 33 -1.12 0.82 -34.75
CA PRO A 33 -0.53 -0.51 -34.80
C PRO A 33 -1.61 -1.47 -35.33
N SER A 34 -1.39 -2.00 -36.53
CA SER A 34 -2.11 -3.17 -37.00
C SER A 34 -1.87 -4.28 -36.00
N VAL A 35 -2.95 -4.78 -35.41
CA VAL A 35 -2.93 -6.03 -34.67
C VAL A 35 -2.64 -7.11 -35.71
N ASP A 36 -1.43 -7.66 -35.68
CA ASP A 36 -1.12 -8.89 -36.39
C ASP A 36 -2.02 -9.98 -35.81
N VAL A 37 -3.04 -10.35 -36.59
CA VAL A 37 -3.82 -11.54 -36.36
C VAL A 37 -2.87 -12.71 -36.58
N ILE A 38 -2.62 -13.47 -35.51
CA ILE A 38 -1.86 -14.71 -35.58
C ILE A 38 -2.66 -15.66 -36.48
N ASP A 39 -2.09 -16.02 -37.62
CA ASP A 39 -2.63 -17.03 -38.53
C ASP A 39 -2.55 -18.40 -37.83
N GLU A 40 -3.68 -19.09 -37.74
CA GLU A 40 -3.84 -20.35 -36.98
C GLU A 40 -3.12 -21.55 -37.64
N ALA A 41 -2.36 -21.32 -38.70
CA ALA A 41 -1.70 -22.34 -39.51
C ALA A 41 -0.17 -22.46 -39.29
N ASP A 42 0.46 -21.57 -38.50
CA ASP A 42 1.90 -21.62 -38.18
C ASP A 42 2.19 -22.19 -36.78
N ILE A 43 1.21 -22.81 -36.14
CA ILE A 43 1.42 -23.60 -34.92
C ILE A 43 1.95 -24.96 -35.37
N GLU A 44 3.28 -25.11 -35.43
CA GLU A 44 3.90 -26.42 -35.48
C GLU A 44 3.46 -27.24 -34.25
N ASP A 45 2.91 -28.42 -34.54
CA ASP A 45 2.40 -29.42 -33.61
C ASP A 45 3.52 -29.93 -32.68
N VAL A 46 3.81 -29.16 -31.64
CA VAL A 46 4.66 -29.59 -30.52
C VAL A 46 3.75 -30.32 -29.54
N ALA A 47 3.65 -31.63 -29.74
CA ALA A 47 3.10 -32.54 -28.76
C ALA A 47 3.69 -32.23 -27.36
N PRO A 48 2.87 -32.17 -26.30
CA PRO A 48 3.40 -32.06 -24.97
C PRO A 48 4.09 -33.38 -24.63
N SER A 49 5.43 -33.39 -24.67
CA SER A 49 6.18 -34.31 -23.82
C SER A 49 5.93 -33.88 -22.39
N GLU A 50 4.97 -34.52 -21.76
CA GLU A 50 4.85 -34.61 -20.32
C GLU A 50 6.13 -35.28 -19.79
N THR A 51 7.15 -34.48 -19.52
CA THR A 51 8.16 -34.83 -18.53
C THR A 51 7.86 -34.03 -17.28
N GLU A 52 6.98 -34.61 -16.47
CA GLU A 52 6.90 -34.34 -15.04
C GLU A 52 8.30 -34.53 -14.43
N ASN A 53 9.08 -33.46 -14.30
CA ASN A 53 10.18 -33.44 -13.34
C ASN A 53 9.63 -33.05 -11.97
N THR A 54 8.72 -33.89 -11.47
CA THR A 54 8.50 -34.08 -10.05
C THR A 54 8.89 -35.52 -9.76
N ALA A 55 10.20 -35.79 -9.72
CA ALA A 55 10.69 -36.91 -8.95
C ALA A 55 10.50 -36.53 -7.47
N ALA A 56 9.26 -36.67 -6.99
CA ALA A 56 9.03 -37.08 -5.62
C ALA A 56 9.80 -38.40 -5.48
N ILE A 57 10.94 -38.34 -4.80
CA ILE A 57 11.59 -39.56 -4.34
C ILE A 57 10.73 -40.03 -3.17
N GLU A 58 9.61 -40.69 -3.49
CA GLU A 58 9.00 -41.66 -2.60
C GLU A 58 9.99 -42.82 -2.48
N ALA A 59 11.00 -42.61 -1.63
CA ALA A 59 11.77 -43.72 -1.11
C ALA A 59 10.91 -44.42 -0.06
N GLU A 60 9.90 -45.17 -0.50
CA GLU A 60 9.59 -46.44 0.16
C GLU A 60 10.77 -47.39 -0.11
N THR A 61 11.91 -47.07 0.50
CA THR A 61 12.92 -48.07 0.76
C THR A 61 12.41 -48.83 1.96
N GLU A 62 11.74 -49.95 1.71
CA GLU A 62 11.69 -51.04 2.69
C GLU A 62 13.11 -51.18 3.22
N PRO A 63 13.35 -51.00 4.54
CA PRO A 63 14.69 -50.92 5.05
C PRO A 63 15.38 -52.24 4.76
N GLN A 64 16.23 -52.25 3.73
CA GLN A 64 17.14 -53.35 3.51
C GLN A 64 17.98 -53.41 4.77
N ALA A 65 17.77 -54.47 5.55
CA ALA A 65 18.58 -54.77 6.71
C ALA A 65 20.04 -54.74 6.24
N LEU A 66 20.80 -53.72 6.68
CA LEU A 66 22.24 -53.77 6.56
C LEU A 66 22.70 -55.08 7.20
N PRO A 67 23.71 -55.76 6.64
CA PRO A 67 24.32 -56.88 7.33
C PRO A 67 24.77 -56.38 8.71
N THR A 68 24.10 -56.86 9.75
CA THR A 68 24.46 -56.66 11.15
C THR A 68 25.67 -57.52 11.43
N ASP A 69 26.82 -57.14 10.88
CA ASP A 69 28.11 -57.57 11.41
C ASP A 69 28.53 -56.57 12.49
N THR A 70 27.75 -56.55 13.57
CA THR A 70 28.03 -55.81 14.79
C THR A 70 29.08 -56.57 15.58
N ASN A 71 30.33 -56.50 15.14
CA ASN A 71 31.47 -56.83 15.99
C ASN A 71 32.69 -55.94 15.72
N ALA A 72 32.45 -54.68 15.33
CA ALA A 72 33.46 -53.65 15.48
C ALA A 72 33.50 -53.21 16.94
N ALA A 73 34.23 -53.95 17.79
CA ALA A 73 34.58 -53.48 19.13
C ALA A 73 35.27 -52.12 18.98
N ALA A 74 34.69 -51.07 19.56
CA ALA A 74 35.29 -49.73 19.54
C ALA A 74 36.72 -49.81 20.12
N ARG A 75 37.71 -49.33 19.37
CA ARG A 75 39.09 -49.27 19.87
C ARG A 75 39.16 -48.29 21.05
N PRO A 76 39.62 -48.71 22.23
CA PRO A 76 39.74 -47.79 23.36
C PRO A 76 40.82 -46.74 23.08
N VAL A 77 40.50 -45.48 23.39
CA VAL A 77 41.48 -44.39 23.42
C VAL A 77 42.07 -44.37 24.83
N ALA A 78 43.39 -44.57 24.95
CA ALA A 78 44.12 -44.67 26.22
C ALA A 78 43.61 -45.79 27.18
N PRO A 79 43.81 -47.07 26.83
CA PRO A 79 43.29 -48.22 27.58
C PRO A 79 43.87 -48.40 28.99
N GLU A 80 44.99 -47.76 29.30
CA GLU A 80 45.67 -47.84 30.61
C GLU A 80 45.02 -46.88 31.64
N ASP A 81 44.43 -45.77 31.18
CA ASP A 81 43.92 -44.69 32.03
C ASP A 81 42.39 -44.66 32.12
N VAL A 82 41.69 -45.23 31.12
CA VAL A 82 40.22 -45.16 31.02
C VAL A 82 39.64 -46.55 30.78
N VAL A 83 38.96 -47.08 31.80
CA VAL A 83 38.18 -48.32 31.69
C VAL A 83 36.85 -48.00 30.98
N PRO A 84 36.56 -48.58 29.81
CA PRO A 84 35.27 -48.38 29.16
C PRO A 84 34.15 -49.05 29.99
N PRO A 85 32.98 -48.41 30.13
CA PRO A 85 31.86 -49.02 30.82
C PRO A 85 31.37 -50.27 30.07
N PRO A 86 30.82 -51.28 30.79
CA PRO A 86 30.20 -52.42 30.14
C PRO A 86 28.98 -51.95 29.33
N VAL A 87 29.00 -52.18 28.02
CA VAL A 87 27.89 -51.82 27.13
C VAL A 87 27.19 -53.12 26.71
N GLU A 88 25.95 -53.31 27.14
CA GLU A 88 25.09 -54.41 26.71
C GLU A 88 24.83 -54.25 25.20
N GLN A 89 25.24 -55.23 24.38
CA GLN A 89 25.17 -55.14 22.91
C GLN A 89 23.76 -55.35 22.33
N GLY A 90 22.72 -55.25 23.15
CA GLY A 90 21.32 -55.49 22.75
C GLY A 90 20.44 -54.26 22.93
N GLY A 91 19.67 -53.92 21.90
CA GLY A 91 18.50 -53.04 22.05
C GLY A 91 18.75 -51.53 21.98
N LEU A 92 19.78 -51.09 21.25
CA LEU A 92 19.92 -49.67 20.92
C LEU A 92 18.79 -49.25 19.98
N VAL A 93 17.74 -48.65 20.54
CA VAL A 93 16.64 -48.07 19.77
C VAL A 93 17.08 -46.71 19.23
N ARG A 94 16.91 -46.51 17.93
CA ARG A 94 17.18 -45.22 17.31
C ARG A 94 16.09 -44.24 17.71
N GLU A 95 16.36 -43.47 18.76
CA GLU A 95 15.51 -42.35 19.13
C GLU A 95 15.49 -41.31 18.01
N ALA A 96 14.30 -40.77 17.75
CA ALA A 96 14.15 -39.71 16.76
C ALA A 96 15.00 -38.50 17.18
N PRO A 97 15.60 -37.77 16.22
CA PRO A 97 16.33 -36.56 16.53
C PRO A 97 15.49 -35.61 17.38
N ARG A 98 16.04 -35.16 18.51
CA ARG A 98 15.39 -34.15 19.35
C ARG A 98 15.05 -32.90 18.53
N ALA A 99 13.94 -32.25 18.87
CA ALA A 99 13.61 -30.95 18.31
C ALA A 99 14.78 -29.94 18.51
N PRO A 100 14.95 -28.97 17.61
CA PRO A 100 15.95 -27.92 17.76
C PRO A 100 15.76 -27.17 19.09
N LEU A 101 16.85 -26.72 19.71
CA LEU A 101 16.79 -26.03 21.01
C LEU A 101 16.18 -24.62 20.90
N SER A 102 16.07 -24.08 19.69
CA SER A 102 15.50 -22.76 19.41
C SER A 102 15.20 -22.61 17.92
N GLU A 103 14.30 -21.69 17.58
CA GLU A 103 14.02 -21.24 16.20
C GLU A 103 15.27 -20.71 15.48
N LEU A 104 16.27 -20.20 16.21
CA LEU A 104 17.54 -19.71 15.63
C LEU A 104 18.42 -20.84 15.05
N SER A 105 18.16 -22.09 15.45
CA SER A 105 18.85 -23.27 14.92
C SER A 105 18.19 -23.82 13.65
N LEU A 106 17.00 -23.30 13.29
CA LEU A 106 16.39 -23.58 12.00
C LEU A 106 17.08 -22.71 10.95
N ALA A 107 17.52 -23.31 9.85
CA ALA A 107 17.95 -22.58 8.68
C ALA A 107 16.73 -21.90 8.06
N LEU A 108 16.35 -20.72 8.58
CA LEU A 108 15.29 -19.92 7.98
C LEU A 108 15.70 -19.61 6.52
N PRO A 109 14.74 -19.66 5.58
CA PRO A 109 15.01 -19.26 4.21
C PRO A 109 15.60 -17.84 4.21
N PRO A 110 16.58 -17.56 3.31
CA PRO A 110 17.15 -16.24 3.21
C PRO A 110 16.04 -15.23 2.94
N LYS A 111 16.07 -14.08 3.65
CA LYS A 111 15.15 -12.97 3.35
C LYS A 111 15.24 -12.67 1.85
N PRO A 112 14.10 -12.59 1.13
CA PRO A 112 14.12 -12.28 -0.28
C PRO A 112 14.90 -10.98 -0.50
N LYS A 113 15.91 -11.03 -1.37
CA LYS A 113 16.65 -9.83 -1.75
C LYS A 113 15.71 -8.95 -2.55
N MET A 114 15.45 -7.74 -2.07
CA MET A 114 14.70 -6.75 -2.84
C MET A 114 15.40 -6.53 -4.20
N PRO A 115 14.65 -6.39 -5.30
CA PRO A 115 15.24 -6.09 -6.60
C PRO A 115 16.12 -4.84 -6.50
N GLY A 116 17.31 -4.87 -7.10
CA GLY A 116 18.27 -3.74 -7.04
C GLY A 116 17.71 -2.41 -7.58
N ASP A 117 16.69 -2.49 -8.44
CA ASP A 117 16.04 -1.35 -9.09
C ASP A 117 14.62 -1.08 -8.54
N TRP A 118 14.33 -1.49 -7.30
CA TRP A 118 13.00 -1.29 -6.72
C TRP A 118 12.75 0.16 -6.29
N ASP A 119 11.90 0.86 -7.06
CA ASP A 119 11.53 2.27 -6.86
C ASP A 119 10.33 2.49 -5.91
N GLY A 120 9.93 1.45 -5.17
CA GLY A 120 8.75 1.43 -4.31
C GLY A 120 7.53 0.73 -4.94
N THR A 121 6.57 0.38 -4.10
CA THR A 121 5.30 -0.23 -4.51
C THR A 121 4.28 0.85 -4.85
N THR A 122 3.70 0.77 -6.05
CA THR A 122 2.66 1.71 -6.49
C THR A 122 1.28 1.30 -5.98
N LEU A 123 0.74 2.13 -5.09
CA LEU A 123 -0.58 2.03 -4.50
C LEU A 123 -1.57 2.88 -5.29
N PHE A 124 -2.44 2.21 -6.05
CA PHE A 124 -3.52 2.87 -6.80
C PHE A 124 -4.72 3.14 -5.91
N ARG A 125 -5.34 4.31 -6.12
CA ARG A 125 -6.57 4.76 -5.43
C ARG A 125 -6.47 4.66 -3.90
N PRO A 126 -5.42 5.23 -3.27
CA PRO A 126 -5.28 5.18 -1.83
C PRO A 126 -6.40 5.94 -1.13
N VAL A 127 -6.92 5.35 -0.06
CA VAL A 127 -7.92 5.97 0.81
C VAL A 127 -7.23 6.36 2.11
N ALA A 128 -7.22 7.65 2.44
CA ALA A 128 -6.73 8.11 3.73
C ALA A 128 -7.77 7.84 4.83
N SER A 129 -7.45 6.95 5.76
CA SER A 129 -8.25 6.63 6.94
C SER A 129 -8.03 7.64 8.09
N ALA A 130 -6.82 8.19 8.19
CA ALA A 130 -6.44 9.32 9.06
C ALA A 130 -5.36 10.20 8.37
N ALA A 131 -5.00 11.35 8.94
CA ALA A 131 -3.93 12.17 8.37
C ALA A 131 -2.57 11.52 8.66
N GLY A 132 -1.92 10.98 7.63
CA GLY A 132 -0.70 10.17 7.77
C GLY A 132 -0.93 8.66 7.75
N LEU A 133 -2.17 8.18 7.55
CA LEU A 133 -2.47 6.76 7.30
C LEU A 133 -3.24 6.61 5.98
N ILE A 134 -2.80 5.68 5.13
CA ILE A 134 -3.45 5.34 3.87
C ILE A 134 -3.73 3.83 3.76
N GLU A 135 -4.80 3.49 3.06
CA GLU A 135 -5.19 2.12 2.77
C GLU A 135 -5.32 1.95 1.26
N ALA A 136 -4.66 0.93 0.71
CA ALA A 136 -4.71 0.62 -0.72
C ALA A 136 -4.30 -0.81 -0.98
N LYS A 137 -5.00 -1.51 -1.88
CA LYS A 137 -4.67 -2.91 -2.29
C LYS A 137 -4.48 -3.89 -1.11
N GLY A 138 -5.19 -3.67 0.00
CA GLY A 138 -5.06 -4.48 1.22
C GLY A 138 -3.85 -4.15 2.10
N PHE A 139 -3.06 -3.14 1.76
CA PHE A 139 -2.02 -2.57 2.61
C PHE A 139 -2.58 -1.41 3.42
N SER A 140 -2.20 -1.35 4.70
CA SER A 140 -2.35 -0.17 5.55
C SER A 140 -0.97 0.44 5.75
N VAL A 141 -0.76 1.67 5.30
CA VAL A 141 0.54 2.34 5.34
C VAL A 141 0.47 3.58 6.21
N ALA A 142 1.27 3.61 7.28
CA ALA A 142 1.54 4.80 8.06
C ALA A 142 2.74 5.53 7.45
N ILE A 143 2.60 6.84 7.25
CA ILE A 143 3.67 7.66 6.68
C ILE A 143 4.80 7.76 7.71
N SER A 144 6.02 7.41 7.31
CA SER A 144 7.19 7.47 8.18
C SER A 144 7.63 8.91 8.47
N GLY A 145 8.16 9.17 9.67
CA GLY A 145 8.74 10.47 10.03
C GLY A 145 7.70 11.52 10.45
N VAL A 146 6.43 11.12 10.55
CA VAL A 146 5.33 11.97 10.98
C VAL A 146 4.49 11.24 12.03
N SER A 147 4.02 11.98 13.01
CA SER A 147 2.98 11.54 13.92
C SER A 147 1.61 11.89 13.32
N ALA A 148 0.89 10.84 12.96
CA ALA A 148 -0.43 10.94 12.36
C ALA A 148 -1.46 11.56 13.31
N VAL A 149 -2.37 12.36 12.76
CA VAL A 149 -3.47 12.96 13.52
C VAL A 149 -4.68 12.04 13.42
N ASP A 150 -5.16 11.57 14.57
CA ASP A 150 -6.33 10.69 14.61
C ASP A 150 -7.59 11.43 14.11
N THR A 151 -8.52 10.71 13.48
CA THR A 151 -9.75 11.33 12.96
C THR A 151 -10.59 11.98 14.06
N SER A 152 -10.56 11.42 15.27
CA SER A 152 -11.29 11.90 16.45
C SER A 152 -10.57 13.01 17.23
N GLU A 153 -9.34 13.36 16.84
CA GLU A 153 -8.54 14.36 17.54
C GLU A 153 -9.17 15.76 17.45
N THR A 154 -9.20 16.45 18.59
CA THR A 154 -9.62 17.85 18.72
C THR A 154 -8.41 18.73 19.02
N CYS A 155 -8.41 19.92 18.43
CA CYS A 155 -7.36 20.92 18.64
C CYS A 155 -7.99 22.18 19.22
N SER A 156 -7.22 22.92 20.02
CA SER A 156 -7.61 24.20 20.60
C SER A 156 -6.70 25.31 20.09
N PHE A 157 -7.29 26.40 19.61
CA PHE A 157 -6.56 27.60 19.21
C PHE A 157 -7.26 28.83 19.77
N GLU A 158 -6.54 29.64 20.55
CA GLU A 158 -7.07 30.85 21.22
C GLU A 158 -8.36 30.57 22.02
N GLY A 159 -8.43 29.41 22.67
CA GLY A 159 -9.58 28.99 23.49
C GLY A 159 -10.76 28.40 22.72
N LYS A 160 -10.67 28.30 21.38
CA LYS A 160 -11.69 27.66 20.54
C LYS A 160 -11.27 26.25 20.16
N GLU A 161 -12.06 25.27 20.59
CA GLU A 161 -11.88 23.86 20.23
C GLU A 161 -12.55 23.52 18.88
N TRP A 162 -11.94 22.63 18.11
CA TRP A 162 -12.47 22.15 16.85
C TRP A 162 -11.94 20.76 16.47
N ASN A 163 -12.70 20.04 15.66
CA ASN A 163 -12.38 18.68 15.18
C ASN A 163 -11.29 18.73 14.10
N CYS A 164 -10.04 18.91 14.52
CA CYS A 164 -8.90 19.02 13.63
C CYS A 164 -8.57 17.70 12.93
N GLY A 165 -8.79 16.56 13.57
CA GLY A 165 -8.59 15.23 12.98
C GLY A 165 -9.38 15.00 11.69
N VAL A 166 -10.69 15.26 11.73
CA VAL A 166 -11.58 15.18 10.56
C VAL A 166 -11.09 16.08 9.43
N ARG A 167 -10.62 17.27 9.77
CA ARG A 167 -10.15 18.25 8.79
C ARG A 167 -8.80 17.87 8.19
N ALA A 168 -7.86 17.40 9.01
CA ALA A 168 -6.56 16.90 8.56
C ALA A 168 -6.73 15.71 7.62
N ARG A 169 -7.59 14.74 7.97
CA ARG A 169 -7.95 13.63 7.08
C ARG A 169 -8.57 14.13 5.77
N THR A 170 -9.46 15.11 5.83
CA THR A 170 -10.10 15.67 4.63
C THR A 170 -9.08 16.36 3.72
N ALA A 171 -8.16 17.14 4.29
CA ALA A 171 -7.07 17.76 3.53
C ALA A 171 -6.18 16.70 2.88
N PHE A 172 -5.84 15.64 3.63
CA PHE A 172 -5.02 14.55 3.10
C PHE A 172 -5.74 13.77 1.98
N ARG A 173 -7.04 13.48 2.13
CA ARG A 173 -7.86 12.89 1.05
C ARG A 173 -7.90 13.77 -0.19
N SER A 174 -8.00 15.09 -0.01
CA SER A 174 -7.96 16.05 -1.11
C SER A 174 -6.62 16.01 -1.84
N PHE A 175 -5.52 15.95 -1.09
CA PHE A 175 -4.19 15.77 -1.64
C PHE A 175 -4.08 14.45 -2.42
N LEU A 176 -4.53 13.32 -1.89
CA LEU A 176 -4.42 12.04 -2.59
C LEU A 176 -5.34 11.89 -3.82
N ARG A 177 -6.34 12.78 -3.98
CA ARG A 177 -7.41 12.64 -4.98
C ARG A 177 -6.86 12.34 -6.38
N SER A 178 -7.32 11.22 -6.95
CA SER A 178 -7.02 10.76 -8.31
C SER A 178 -5.53 10.57 -8.63
N ARG A 179 -4.68 10.45 -7.60
CA ARG A 179 -3.23 10.23 -7.77
C ARG A 179 -2.83 8.87 -7.18
N ALA A 180 -1.90 8.21 -7.84
CA ALA A 180 -1.24 7.04 -7.26
C ALA A 180 -0.16 7.50 -6.28
N VAL A 181 0.03 6.73 -5.21
CA VAL A 181 1.11 6.94 -4.25
C VAL A 181 2.12 5.82 -4.45
N VAL A 182 3.40 6.17 -4.50
CA VAL A 182 4.49 5.19 -4.49
C VAL A 182 5.04 5.17 -3.07
N CYS A 183 5.01 4.02 -2.42
CA CYS A 183 5.54 3.85 -1.06
C CYS A 183 6.65 2.81 -1.04
N ASP A 184 7.60 2.98 -0.13
CA ASP A 184 8.69 2.05 0.10
C ASP A 184 8.20 0.85 0.93
N VAL A 185 7.22 0.12 0.40
CA VAL A 185 6.62 -1.09 1.00
C VAL A 185 7.01 -2.34 0.20
N PRO A 186 7.79 -3.28 0.76
CA PRO A 186 8.18 -4.50 0.06
C PRO A 186 6.95 -5.25 -0.51
N PRO A 187 7.02 -5.82 -1.73
CA PRO A 187 5.89 -6.47 -2.37
C PRO A 187 5.40 -7.72 -1.61
N ASP A 188 6.29 -8.35 -0.86
CA ASP A 188 6.09 -9.51 0.01
C ASP A 188 5.79 -9.13 1.47
N ALA A 189 5.61 -7.83 1.76
CA ALA A 189 5.31 -7.40 3.12
C ALA A 189 4.00 -8.00 3.62
N GLU A 190 4.01 -8.45 4.88
CA GLU A 190 2.83 -8.97 5.54
C GLU A 190 1.70 -7.94 5.54
N ARG A 191 0.46 -8.43 5.40
CA ARG A 191 -0.74 -7.59 5.40
C ARG A 191 -1.00 -7.09 6.82
N GLY A 192 -0.41 -5.95 7.16
CA GLY A 192 -0.54 -5.23 8.42
C GLY A 192 -0.29 -3.72 8.24
N VAL A 193 -0.15 -2.98 9.35
CA VAL A 193 0.23 -1.57 9.30
C VAL A 193 1.73 -1.46 9.07
N ILE A 194 2.12 -0.91 7.93
CA ILE A 194 3.52 -0.76 7.53
C ILE A 194 3.91 0.71 7.61
N VAL A 195 5.03 1.01 8.25
CA VAL A 195 5.58 2.37 8.30
C VAL A 195 6.53 2.55 7.11
N ALA A 196 6.20 3.46 6.19
CA ALA A 196 7.00 3.66 4.98
C ALA A 196 7.02 5.12 4.52
N ARG A 197 8.08 5.49 3.79
CA ARG A 197 8.10 6.73 3.02
C ARG A 197 7.20 6.58 1.81
N CYS A 198 6.48 7.64 1.48
CA CYS A 198 5.57 7.66 0.36
C CYS A 198 5.69 8.97 -0.40
N ARG A 199 5.50 8.90 -1.72
CA ARG A 199 5.55 10.04 -2.63
C ARG A 199 4.40 10.02 -3.62
N VAL A 200 3.94 11.21 -4.00
CA VAL A 200 2.99 11.42 -5.10
C VAL A 200 3.71 12.17 -6.21
N GLY A 201 4.08 11.46 -7.27
CA GLY A 201 4.96 11.99 -8.31
C GLY A 201 6.33 12.36 -7.73
N LYS A 202 6.62 13.66 -7.63
CA LYS A 202 7.86 14.22 -7.04
C LYS A 202 7.68 14.78 -5.63
N GLN A 203 6.45 14.80 -5.12
CA GLN A 203 6.15 15.37 -3.81
C GLN A 203 6.23 14.30 -2.73
N ASP A 204 7.03 14.52 -1.70
CA ASP A 204 7.02 13.71 -0.48
C ASP A 204 5.72 13.94 0.30
N VAL A 205 5.05 12.84 0.68
CA VAL A 205 3.77 12.89 1.38
C VAL A 205 3.93 13.34 2.83
N GLY A 206 4.97 12.87 3.52
CA GLY A 206 5.26 13.25 4.91
C GLY A 206 5.65 14.71 5.01
N GLU A 207 6.50 15.19 4.10
CA GLU A 207 6.86 16.61 4.01
C GLU A 207 5.63 17.47 3.77
N TRP A 208 4.76 17.08 2.82
CA TRP A 208 3.53 17.84 2.55
C TRP A 208 2.60 17.88 3.76
N LEU A 209 2.40 16.76 4.46
CA LEU A 209 1.57 16.70 5.66
C LEU A 209 2.09 17.67 6.73
N VAL A 210 3.38 17.62 7.03
CA VAL A 210 4.00 18.44 8.06
C VAL A 210 4.03 19.91 7.67
N ALA A 211 4.48 20.25 6.46
CA ALA A 211 4.61 21.63 6.00
C ALA A 211 3.26 22.38 5.91
N ASN A 212 2.16 21.64 5.78
CA ASN A 212 0.80 22.20 5.79
C ASN A 212 0.12 22.11 7.17
N GLY A 213 0.80 21.56 8.18
CA GLY A 213 0.27 21.40 9.54
C GLY A 213 -0.84 20.35 9.66
N TRP A 214 -0.85 19.31 8.82
CA TRP A 214 -1.81 18.21 8.90
C TRP A 214 -1.26 16.96 9.61
N ALA A 215 0.01 16.98 10.00
CA ALA A 215 0.65 16.00 10.87
C ALA A 215 1.75 16.68 11.69
N ARG A 216 2.14 16.08 12.82
CA ARG A 216 3.30 16.53 13.60
C ARG A 216 4.55 15.83 13.06
N ALA A 217 5.69 16.51 13.04
CA ALA A 217 6.96 15.88 12.68
C ALA A 217 7.51 15.10 13.88
N ASP A 218 8.18 13.98 13.62
CA ASP A 218 9.03 13.37 14.63
C ASP A 218 10.21 14.30 14.92
N ALA A 219 10.57 14.47 16.20
CA ALA A 219 11.54 15.47 16.64
C ALA A 219 12.91 15.34 15.96
N ASP A 220 13.37 14.09 15.77
CA ASP A 220 14.63 13.75 15.09
C ASP A 220 14.40 13.28 13.65
N GLY A 221 13.21 13.55 13.10
CA GLY A 221 12.79 13.12 11.78
C GLY A 221 13.25 14.06 10.65
N PRO A 222 13.13 13.61 9.39
CA PRO A 222 13.52 14.39 8.22
C PRO A 222 12.67 15.67 8.01
N TYR A 223 11.54 15.80 8.71
CA TYR A 223 10.59 16.91 8.54
C TYR A 223 10.58 17.88 9.74
N ALA A 224 11.53 17.78 10.67
CA ALA A 224 11.55 18.59 11.89
C ALA A 224 11.51 20.10 11.62
N GLU A 225 12.31 20.59 10.65
CA GLU A 225 12.32 22.00 10.27
C GLU A 225 10.98 22.45 9.66
N ALA A 226 10.41 21.64 8.76
CA ALA A 226 9.10 21.91 8.17
C ALA A 226 7.99 21.97 9.24
N GLY A 227 8.10 21.13 10.28
CA GLY A 227 7.16 21.10 11.40
C GLY A 227 7.21 22.38 12.23
N GLN A 228 8.41 22.80 12.64
CA GLN A 228 8.61 24.05 13.37
C GLN A 228 8.09 25.26 12.60
N LYS A 229 8.28 25.27 11.27
CA LYS A 229 7.73 26.30 10.40
C LYS A 229 6.21 26.28 10.37
N ALA A 230 5.58 25.11 10.24
CA ALA A 230 4.13 24.99 10.25
C ALA A 230 3.50 25.43 11.58
N GLU A 231 4.16 25.16 12.71
CA GLU A 231 3.76 25.63 14.03
C GLU A 231 3.87 27.15 14.15
N THR A 232 5.01 27.71 13.75
CA THR A 232 5.27 29.16 13.80
C THR A 232 4.29 29.93 12.91
N GLU A 233 3.99 29.38 11.73
CA GLU A 233 3.01 29.94 10.78
C GLU A 233 1.56 29.60 11.13
N LYS A 234 1.31 28.88 12.24
CA LYS A 234 -0.02 28.51 12.73
C LYS A 234 -0.88 27.82 11.65
N LYS A 235 -0.28 26.84 10.96
CA LYS A 235 -0.94 26.11 9.86
C LYS A 235 -1.71 24.89 10.36
N GLY A 236 -2.76 24.53 9.64
CA GLY A 236 -3.50 23.29 9.85
C GLY A 236 -3.97 23.12 11.30
N ILE A 237 -3.53 22.05 11.96
CA ILE A 237 -3.88 21.72 13.35
C ILE A 237 -3.35 22.73 14.38
N PHE A 238 -2.33 23.50 14.03
CA PHE A 238 -1.72 24.53 14.89
C PHE A 238 -2.40 25.90 14.75
N GLY A 239 -3.36 26.02 13.85
CA GLY A 239 -4.02 27.27 13.49
C GLY A 239 -5.44 27.42 14.01
N ALA A 240 -6.03 28.56 13.65
CA ALA A 240 -7.44 28.84 13.93
C ALA A 240 -8.36 27.81 13.24
N ALA A 241 -9.44 27.46 13.94
CA ALA A 241 -10.50 26.66 13.37
C ALA A 241 -11.02 27.32 12.09
N PRO A 242 -11.33 26.56 11.03
CA PRO A 242 -12.08 27.12 9.92
C PRO A 242 -13.35 27.81 10.36
N GLU A 243 -13.68 28.86 9.62
CA GLU A 243 -15.04 29.37 9.62
C GLU A 243 -15.97 28.25 9.20
N ARG A 244 -16.86 27.85 10.12
CA ARG A 244 -18.02 27.04 9.75
C ARG A 244 -18.86 27.94 8.85
N ILE A 245 -18.95 27.58 7.57
CA ILE A 245 -20.02 28.10 6.74
C ILE A 245 -21.30 27.47 7.29
N GLU A 246 -21.97 28.20 8.17
CA GLU A 246 -23.34 27.86 8.57
C GLU A 246 -24.20 28.07 7.35
N MET A 247 -24.35 27.00 6.58
CA MET A 247 -25.37 26.94 5.55
C MET A 247 -26.69 26.78 6.31
N THR A 248 -27.20 27.90 6.81
CA THR A 248 -28.59 28.00 7.25
C THR A 248 -29.40 27.62 6.03
N LEU A 249 -29.86 26.37 5.99
CA LEU A 249 -30.99 25.99 5.17
C LEU A 249 -32.17 26.77 5.74
N SER A 250 -32.25 28.07 5.42
CA SER A 250 -33.51 28.79 5.49
C SER A 250 -34.36 28.14 4.41
N PRO A 251 -35.42 27.39 4.77
CA PRO A 251 -36.33 26.84 3.77
C PRO A 251 -37.18 27.99 3.24
N SER A 252 -36.58 28.88 2.45
CA SER A 252 -37.32 29.87 1.70
C SER A 252 -37.88 29.18 0.47
N GLY A 253 -39.06 28.59 0.62
CA GLY A 253 -39.96 28.33 -0.50
C GLY A 253 -39.81 26.98 -1.19
N THR A 254 -40.03 25.89 -0.47
CA THR A 254 -40.61 24.69 -1.08
C THR A 254 -41.67 24.16 -0.13
N SER A 255 -42.85 24.78 -0.15
CA SER A 255 -44.06 24.01 0.13
C SER A 255 -44.12 22.95 -0.96
N LEU A 256 -43.92 21.69 -0.60
CA LEU A 256 -44.42 20.59 -1.42
C LEU A 256 -45.89 20.91 -1.72
N PRO A 257 -46.37 20.81 -2.97
CA PRO A 257 -47.80 20.89 -3.22
C PRO A 257 -48.46 19.83 -2.34
N GLU A 258 -49.49 20.24 -1.59
CA GLU A 258 -50.38 19.33 -0.87
C GLU A 258 -50.82 18.26 -1.88
N VAL A 259 -50.38 17.02 -1.68
CA VAL A 259 -50.84 15.90 -2.49
C VAL A 259 -52.26 15.65 -2.05
N GLU A 260 -53.23 16.15 -2.81
CA GLU A 260 -54.64 15.87 -2.58
C GLU A 260 -54.83 14.35 -2.60
N ALA A 261 -55.41 13.82 -1.52
CA ALA A 261 -55.62 12.40 -1.37
C ALA A 261 -56.47 11.88 -2.56
N PRO A 262 -56.09 10.74 -3.17
CA PRO A 262 -56.90 10.18 -4.24
C PRO A 262 -58.32 9.91 -3.72
N PRO A 263 -59.37 10.18 -4.52
CA PRO A 263 -60.74 9.92 -4.11
C PRO A 263 -60.91 8.44 -3.75
N ALA A 264 -61.63 8.18 -2.66
CA ALA A 264 -61.92 6.84 -2.19
C ALA A 264 -62.55 6.01 -3.32
N GLU A 265 -61.99 4.82 -3.57
CA GLU A 265 -62.57 3.85 -4.48
C GLU A 265 -63.98 3.49 -4.00
N PRO A 266 -64.99 3.41 -4.90
CA PRO A 266 -66.32 2.96 -4.51
C PRO A 266 -66.24 1.51 -4.01
N ALA A 267 -66.84 1.27 -2.84
CA ALA A 267 -66.97 -0.06 -2.27
C ALA A 267 -67.67 -0.98 -3.29
N VAL A 268 -66.93 -1.97 -3.79
CA VAL A 268 -67.51 -3.11 -4.51
C VAL A 268 -68.24 -3.95 -3.46
N GLU A 269 -69.57 -3.85 -3.44
CA GLU A 269 -70.41 -4.80 -2.72
C GLU A 269 -70.19 -6.20 -3.29
N VAL A 270 -69.51 -7.04 -2.51
CA VAL A 270 -69.44 -8.48 -2.76
C VAL A 270 -70.80 -9.06 -2.37
N PRO A 271 -71.58 -9.66 -3.28
CA PRO A 271 -72.82 -10.32 -2.92
C PRO A 271 -72.52 -11.57 -2.09
N ALA A 272 -73.24 -11.71 -0.99
CA ALA A 272 -73.13 -12.85 -0.09
C ALA A 272 -73.50 -14.17 -0.79
N GLN A 273 -72.62 -15.16 -0.66
CA GLN A 273 -72.93 -16.59 -0.71
C GLN A 273 -72.16 -17.30 0.40
#